data_AF-A0A8J3E206-F1
#
_entry.id   AF-A0A8J3E206-F1
#
_cell.length_a   1.000
_cell.length_b   1.000
_cell.length_c   1.000
_cell.angle_alpha   90.00
_cell.angle_beta   90.00
_cell.angle_gamma   90.00
#
_symmetry.space_group_name_H-M   'P 1'
#
loop_
_entity.id
_entity.type
_entity.pdbx_description
1 polymer ?
#
loop_
_entity_poly.entity_id
_entity_poly.type
_entity_poly.pdbx_seq_one_letter_code
_entity_poly.pdbx_strand_id
1 'polypeptide(L)' 'MDTILLRARPPAGASASGRPRHGLFVMIAAAVERARTRRQLRLLLTDPHALDDLGLSPDQVESEVVKPFWR' A
#
# COMPACT_ATOMS: atom_id res chain seq x y z
N MET A 1 -24.18 -34.80 22.14
CA MET A 1 -23.96 -36.06 21.41
C MET A 1 -23.26 -35.72 20.12
N ASP A 2 -21.93 -35.84 20.19
CA ASP A 2 -20.92 -35.52 19.19
C ASP A 2 -21.12 -36.19 17.84
N THR A 3 -20.79 -35.51 16.74
CA THR A 3 -20.06 -36.13 15.60
C THR A 3 -19.34 -35.06 14.77
N ILE A 4 -18.08 -34.82 15.12
CA ILE A 4 -16.90 -34.73 14.23
C ILE A 4 -16.92 -33.72 13.06
N LEU A 5 -16.12 -32.68 13.26
CA LEU A 5 -15.42 -31.86 12.27
C LEU A 5 -14.80 -32.72 11.14
N LEU A 6 -15.40 -32.73 9.95
CA LEU A 6 -14.68 -33.09 8.72
C LEU A 6 -14.14 -31.81 8.08
N ARG A 7 -13.12 -31.20 8.70
CA ARG A 7 -12.28 -30.22 8.02
C ARG A 7 -11.47 -30.99 6.99
N ALA A 8 -11.91 -30.98 5.74
CA ALA A 8 -11.09 -31.42 4.62
C ALA A 8 -9.75 -30.66 4.70
N ARG A 9 -8.69 -31.37 5.09
CA ARG A 9 -7.33 -30.86 5.12
C ARG A 9 -6.94 -30.61 3.66
N PRO A 10 -6.71 -29.36 3.21
CA PRO A 10 -6.19 -29.16 1.88
C PRO A 10 -4.83 -29.84 1.76
N PRO A 11 -4.50 -30.47 0.62
CA PRO A 11 -3.24 -31.16 0.45
C PRO A 11 -2.09 -30.19 0.69
N ALA A 12 -1.22 -30.54 1.63
CA ALA A 12 0.10 -29.93 1.77
C ALA A 12 0.90 -30.31 0.52
N GLY A 13 0.79 -29.51 -0.54
CA GLY A 13 1.44 -29.84 -1.81
C GLY A 13 1.02 -29.03 -3.04
N ALA A 14 0.37 -27.87 -2.90
CA ALA A 14 0.16 -26.98 -4.05
C ALA A 14 1.38 -26.07 -4.24
N SER A 15 2.33 -26.59 -5.01
CA SER A 15 3.33 -25.91 -5.83
C SER A 15 3.85 -24.56 -5.33
N ALA A 16 5.11 -24.56 -4.91
CA ALA A 16 6.00 -23.43 -5.08
C ALA A 16 6.22 -23.16 -6.60
N SER A 17 5.18 -22.75 -7.31
CA SER A 17 5.29 -22.24 -8.68
C SER A 17 5.58 -20.75 -8.54
N GLY A 18 6.81 -20.35 -8.87
CA GLY A 18 7.34 -19.01 -8.68
C GLY A 18 6.32 -17.93 -9.00
N ARG A 19 6.12 -17.00 -8.05
CA ARG A 19 5.36 -15.77 -8.32
C ARG A 19 5.91 -15.18 -9.63
N PRO A 20 5.06 -14.94 -10.65
CA PRO A 20 5.57 -14.44 -11.92
C PRO A 20 6.34 -13.15 -11.64
N ARG A 21 7.49 -12.96 -12.30
CA ARG A 21 8.31 -11.74 -12.15
C ARG A 21 7.47 -10.46 -12.33
N HIS A 22 6.38 -10.56 -13.10
CA HIS A 22 5.30 -9.58 -13.20
C HIS A 22 4.78 -9.07 -11.85
N GLY A 23 4.56 -9.94 -10.87
CA GLY A 23 4.11 -9.54 -9.53
C GLY A 23 5.16 -8.71 -8.78
N LEU A 24 6.45 -9.00 -8.96
CA LEU A 24 7.52 -8.18 -8.39
C LEU A 24 7.58 -6.80 -9.05
N PHE A 25 7.49 -6.73 -10.38
CA PHE A 25 7.46 -5.45 -11.09
C PHE A 25 6.24 -4.60 -10.73
N VAL A 26 5.07 -5.22 -10.53
CA VAL A 26 3.86 -4.53 -10.04
C VAL A 26 4.09 -3.98 -8.63
N MET A 27 4.68 -4.76 -7.73
CA MET A 27 5.02 -4.26 -6.38
C MET A 27 6.03 -3.10 -6.42
N ILE A 28 7.05 -3.19 -7.26
CA ILE A 28 8.03 -2.10 -7.45
C ILE A 28 7.34 -0.87 -8.03
N ALA A 29 6.51 -1.01 -9.06
CA ALA A 29 5.76 0.09 -9.65
C ALA A 29 4.85 0.78 -8.63
N ALA A 30 4.12 0.00 -7.82
CA ALA A 30 3.30 0.53 -6.74
C ALA A 30 4.13 1.27 -5.68
N ALA A 31 5.32 0.75 -5.32
CA ALA A 31 6.22 1.40 -4.39
C ALA A 31 6.78 2.73 -4.94
N VAL A 32 7.15 2.76 -6.23
CA VAL A 32 7.60 3.96 -6.93
C VAL A 32 6.48 5.00 -6.99
N GLU A 33 5.27 4.59 -7.31
CA GLU A 33 4.12 5.50 -7.40
C GLU A 33 3.83 6.14 -6.03
N ARG A 34 3.79 5.35 -4.96
CA ARG A 34 3.65 5.87 -3.59
C ARG A 34 4.77 6.85 -3.21
N ALA A 35 6.00 6.59 -3.65
CA ALA A 35 7.12 7.50 -3.41
C ALA A 35 6.96 8.83 -4.16
N ARG A 36 6.44 8.79 -5.40
CA ARG A 36 6.10 10.00 -6.17
C ARG A 36 4.99 10.79 -5.51
N THR A 37 3.91 10.14 -5.08
CA THR A 37 2.81 10.79 -4.36
C THR A 37 3.32 11.51 -3.11
N ARG A 38 4.14 10.85 -2.26
CA ARG A 38 4.74 11.50 -1.09
C ARG A 38 5.62 12.70 -1.46
N ARG A 39 6.35 12.63 -2.58
CA ARG A 39 7.15 13.77 -3.06
C ARG A 39 6.25 14.93 -3.49
N GLN A 40 5.15 14.66 -4.19
CA GLN A 40 4.18 15.70 -4.59
C GLN A 40 3.52 16.35 -3.37
N LEU A 41 3.14 15.56 -2.37
CA LEU A 41 2.60 16.08 -1.11
C LEU A 41 3.59 17.00 -0.38
N ARG A 42 4.89 16.66 -0.36
CA ARG A 42 5.92 17.55 0.19
C ARG A 42 6.06 18.86 -0.58
N LEU A 43 5.85 18.85 -1.90
CA LEU A 43 5.84 20.07 -2.70
C LEU A 43 4.59 20.90 -2.42
N LEU A 44 3.42 20.26 -2.23
CA LEU A 44 2.20 20.96 -1.80
C LEU A 44 2.39 21.69 -0.47
N LEU A 45 3.13 21.10 0.49
CA LEU A 45 3.43 21.77 1.77
C LEU A 45 4.22 23.08 1.61
N THR A 46 4.91 23.28 0.48
CA THR A 46 5.63 24.53 0.19
C THR A 46 4.75 25.59 -0.46
N ASP A 47 3.52 25.24 -0.85
CA ASP A 47 2.55 26.14 -1.48
C ASP A 47 1.22 26.13 -0.70
N PRO A 48 1.06 27.06 0.27
CA PRO A 48 -0.16 27.14 1.09
C PRO A 48 -1.43 27.43 0.29
N HIS A 49 -1.33 28.11 -0.85
CA HIS A 49 -2.49 28.44 -1.67
C HIS A 49 -2.99 27.20 -2.42
N ALA A 50 -2.08 26.37 -2.93
CA ALA A 50 -2.44 25.10 -3.53
C ALA A 50 -3.12 24.14 -2.53
N LEU A 51 -2.73 24.18 -1.25
CA LEU A 51 -3.41 23.43 -0.19
C LEU A 51 -4.85 23.93 0.03
N ASP A 52 -5.04 25.24 0.09
CA ASP A 52 -6.35 25.87 0.29
C ASP A 52 -7.30 25.59 -0.90
N ASP A 53 -6.81 25.70 -2.14
CA ASP A 53 -7.55 25.38 -3.35
C ASP A 53 -8.04 23.92 -3.38
N LEU A 54 -7.27 23.02 -2.76
CA LEU A 54 -7.62 21.60 -2.64
C LEU A 54 -8.40 21.27 -1.36
N GLY A 55 -8.62 22.25 -0.47
CA GLY A 55 -9.26 22.07 0.83
C GLY A 55 -8.46 21.15 1.76
N LEU A 56 -7.14 21.13 1.63
CA LEU A 56 -6.24 20.28 2.42
C LEU A 56 -5.58 21.08 3.56
N SER A 57 -5.54 20.49 4.75
CA SER A 57 -4.75 21.05 5.85
C SER A 57 -3.27 20.63 5.76
N PRO A 58 -2.31 21.52 6.08
CA PRO A 58 -0.90 21.15 6.20
C PRO A 58 -0.66 19.94 7.10
N ASP A 59 -1.35 19.86 8.25
CA ASP A 59 -1.20 18.76 9.21
C ASP A 59 -1.66 17.42 8.64
N GLN A 60 -2.75 17.43 7.85
CA GLN A 60 -3.23 16.23 7.16
C GLN A 60 -2.19 15.75 6.15
N VAL A 61 -1.64 16.65 5.34
CA VAL A 61 -0.63 16.32 4.34
C VAL A 61 0.67 15.84 5.00
N GLU A 62 1.09 16.46 6.09
CA GLU A 62 2.27 16.04 6.84
C GLU A 62 2.08 14.64 7.42
N SER A 63 0.89 14.34 7.97
CA SER A 63 0.54 13.01 8.47
C SER A 63 0.60 11.93 7.38
N GLU A 64 0.21 12.25 6.14
CA GLU A 64 0.30 11.35 4.99
C GLU A 64 1.75 11.14 4.53
N VAL A 65 2.58 12.20 4.56
CA VAL A 65 3.99 12.16 4.16
C VAL A 65 4.82 11.27 5.08
N VAL A 66 4.54 11.28 6.39
CA VAL A 66 5.30 10.50 7.39
C VAL A 66 4.87 9.03 7.47
N LYS A 67 3.78 8.63 6.78
CA LYS A 67 3.35 7.23 6.79
C LYS A 67 4.45 6.31 6.27
N PRO A 68 4.79 5.25 7.03
CA PRO A 68 5.79 4.29 6.59
C PRO A 68 5.28 3.49 5.40
N PHE A 69 6.19 3.01 4.55
CA PHE A 69 5.84 2.34 3.30
C PHE A 69 5.12 0.98 3.47
N TRP A 70 5.16 0.41 4.67
CA TRP A 70 4.59 -0.90 5.03
C TRP A 70 3.17 -0.83 5.62
N ARG A 71 2.63 0.37 5.84
CA ARG A 71 1.20 0.57 6.09
C ARG A 71 0.48 0.84 4.77
#